data_AF-A0A9E3NWX2-F1
#
_entry.id   AF-A0A9E3NWX2-F1
#
_cell.length_a   1.000
_cell.length_b   1.000
_cell.length_c   1.000
_cell.angle_alpha   90.00
_cell.angle_beta   90.00
_cell.angle_gamma   90.00
#
_symmetry.space_group_name_H-M   'P 1'
#
loop_
_entity.id
_entity.type
_entity.pdbx_description
1 polymer ?
#
loop_
_entity_poly.entity_id
_entity_poly.type
_entity_poly.pdbx_seq_one_letter_code
_entity_poly.pdbx_strand_id
1 'polypeptide(L)'
;MLARRFSRVAIAAAAIGCNALTGVSDLSTVDDAGAPPVTIDRDAGADVAPAPLTGFRYRRALALVSDAPATLVDEPVLVVLPRGFDAGHAQATGADLRFRMVGGSSDLPHYVEAWPDEGDKLVWVKVPSVPQGASTIHLLYGNAAASAISSFEATFPRALRTAGGGAGNVTATDDLDLDWFELRAGDTLTLPASKLLQIKARRVIVAGNVDGVGRGFAGGAGGLGGQGPGGGQALAGSGAGGGGHGGSGGAGGADQGAGGAAGPVVGTPTGDDIAMGSGGGASPNRAGGAGGGAISIVAWRATVSGAIRVNGTAGIGGANGQCGGGGSGGGILVAARDLDMTAAALEANGGEAGPPLNAAADGGGGGGGGRIKVRRRASGSYVAPATMTVAFGTASAGLGPRGAPGNAGTVDVDSSSMLAKGVEVSLGEEEKVE
;
A
#
# COMPACT_ATOMS: atom_id res chain seq x y z
N MET A 1 -35.19 16.20 7.78
CA MET A 1 -35.02 17.67 7.62
C MET A 1 -34.61 18.25 8.96
N LEU A 2 -33.30 18.34 9.24
CA LEU A 2 -32.75 19.33 10.17
C LEU A 2 -31.23 19.41 9.96
N ALA A 3 -30.80 20.48 9.30
CA ALA A 3 -29.41 20.81 9.08
C ALA A 3 -28.85 21.52 10.32
N ARG A 4 -27.58 21.24 10.68
CA ARG A 4 -26.80 22.13 11.54
C ARG A 4 -25.46 22.45 10.88
N ARG A 5 -25.32 23.74 10.60
CA ARG A 5 -24.14 24.45 10.10
C ARG A 5 -23.03 24.44 11.16
N PHE A 6 -21.78 24.35 10.74
CA PHE A 6 -20.65 24.86 11.50
C PHE A 6 -19.88 25.93 10.72
N SER A 7 -19.56 26.99 11.45
CA SER A 7 -19.06 28.28 10.99
C SER A 7 -17.57 28.24 10.67
N ARG A 8 -17.16 29.04 9.68
CA ARG A 8 -15.77 29.36 9.38
C ARG A 8 -15.18 30.23 10.49
N VAL A 9 -13.92 30.00 10.82
CA VAL A 9 -13.06 30.96 11.51
C VAL A 9 -11.79 31.13 10.67
N ALA A 10 -11.53 32.37 10.26
CA ALA A 10 -10.28 32.83 9.67
C ALA A 10 -9.48 33.55 10.77
N ILE A 11 -8.16 33.36 10.84
CA ILE A 11 -7.27 34.26 11.58
C ILE A 11 -6.04 34.59 10.72
N ALA A 12 -5.68 35.87 10.81
CA ALA A 12 -4.82 36.68 9.96
C ALA A 12 -3.32 36.36 10.00
N ALA A 13 -2.67 36.74 8.91
CA ALA A 13 -1.23 36.92 8.79
C ALA A 13 -0.75 38.18 9.54
N ALA A 14 0.44 38.09 10.13
CA ALA A 14 1.26 39.25 10.48
C ALA A 14 2.72 38.93 10.14
N ALA A 15 3.32 39.75 9.28
CA ALA A 15 4.74 39.73 8.93
C ALA A 15 5.38 41.02 9.44
N ILE A 16 6.42 40.90 10.27
CA ILE A 16 7.48 41.89 10.58
C ILE A 16 8.63 41.03 11.13
N GLY A 17 9.91 41.14 10.76
CA GLY A 17 10.65 42.02 9.88
C GLY A 17 12.10 41.50 9.87
N CYS A 18 12.74 41.66 8.71
CA CYS A 18 14.14 41.36 8.47
C CYS A 18 15.06 42.17 9.39
N ASN A 19 16.11 41.55 9.95
CA ASN A 19 17.34 42.28 10.23
C ASN A 19 18.55 41.37 10.03
N ALA A 20 19.37 41.77 9.05
CA ALA A 20 20.64 41.15 8.72
C ALA A 20 21.67 41.45 9.82
N LEU A 21 22.48 40.45 10.17
CA LEU A 21 23.78 40.70 10.78
C LEU A 21 24.86 40.15 9.85
N THR A 22 25.69 41.08 9.40
CA THR A 22 26.78 40.96 8.45
C THR A 22 28.01 40.31 9.07
N GLY A 23 28.58 39.34 8.37
CA GLY A 23 30.00 39.38 8.00
C GLY A 23 31.09 38.96 9.00
N VAL A 24 31.76 37.88 8.58
CA VAL A 24 33.22 37.69 8.47
C VAL A 24 33.99 37.06 9.66
N SER A 25 34.67 35.95 9.31
CA SER A 25 35.91 35.36 9.83
C SER A 25 36.07 35.07 11.32
N ASP A 26 36.17 33.79 11.68
CA ASP A 26 37.46 33.18 12.04
C ASP A 26 37.31 31.65 12.11
N LEU A 27 38.16 30.93 11.38
CA LEU A 27 38.34 29.50 11.47
C LEU A 27 39.75 29.29 12.02
N SER A 28 39.90 29.34 13.34
CA SER A 28 40.96 28.60 14.04
C SER A 28 40.75 28.64 15.56
N THR A 29 41.01 27.51 16.19
CA THR A 29 41.14 27.28 17.64
C THR A 29 39.90 27.48 18.51
N VAL A 30 39.18 26.39 18.78
CA VAL A 30 38.62 26.17 20.12
C VAL A 30 39.24 24.89 20.64
N ASP A 31 40.09 25.07 21.64
CA ASP A 31 40.79 24.03 22.37
C ASP A 31 39.80 23.07 23.05
N ASP A 32 40.12 21.78 22.94
CA ASP A 32 39.47 20.65 23.59
C ASP A 32 39.87 20.59 25.07
N ALA A 33 39.39 21.55 25.87
CA ALA A 33 39.62 21.57 27.30
C ALA A 33 38.43 22.20 28.04
N GLY A 34 37.46 21.35 28.44
CA GLY A 34 36.46 21.73 29.43
C GLY A 34 35.01 21.33 29.15
N ALA A 35 34.73 20.41 28.23
CA ALA A 35 33.40 19.79 28.18
C ALA A 35 33.25 18.87 29.42
N PRO A 36 32.28 19.11 30.32
CA PRO A 36 31.95 18.13 31.35
C PRO A 36 31.60 16.81 30.66
N PRO A 37 31.92 15.64 31.27
CA PRO A 37 31.56 14.38 30.67
C PRO A 37 30.07 14.38 30.36
N VAL A 38 29.72 14.09 29.10
CA VAL A 38 28.36 13.77 28.69
C VAL A 38 28.00 12.51 29.48
N THR A 39 27.39 12.71 30.63
CA THR A 39 26.58 11.69 31.24
C THR A 39 25.42 11.52 30.28
N ILE A 40 25.31 10.33 29.69
CA ILE A 40 24.02 9.88 29.18
C ILE A 40 23.15 9.87 30.43
N ASP A 41 22.34 10.91 30.59
CA ASP A 41 21.28 10.91 31.57
C ASP A 41 20.36 9.75 31.19
N ARG A 42 20.51 8.63 31.91
CA ARG A 42 19.67 7.45 31.75
C ARG A 42 18.26 7.67 32.31
N ASP A 43 17.95 8.88 32.76
CA ASP A 43 16.68 9.23 33.39
C ASP A 43 15.77 10.04 32.45
N ALA A 44 15.70 9.61 31.17
CA ALA A 44 14.64 10.04 30.25
C ALA A 44 13.28 9.49 30.74
N GLY A 45 12.73 10.14 31.77
CA GLY A 45 11.53 9.73 32.49
C GLY A 45 11.81 8.52 33.36
N ALA A 46 11.87 8.71 34.68
CA ALA A 46 11.92 7.60 35.63
C ALA A 46 10.89 6.54 35.21
N ASP A 47 11.37 5.33 34.92
CA ASP A 47 10.56 4.18 34.55
C ASP A 47 9.70 3.79 35.76
N VAL A 48 8.60 4.52 35.97
CA VAL A 48 7.69 4.27 37.08
C VAL A 48 7.00 2.96 36.78
N ALA A 49 7.51 1.92 37.42
CA ALA A 49 6.93 0.60 37.53
C ALA A 49 5.39 0.66 37.51
N PRO A 50 4.71 -0.11 36.65
CA PRO A 50 3.26 -0.24 36.75
C PRO A 50 2.93 -0.88 38.10
N ALA A 51 1.71 -0.66 38.58
CA ALA A 51 1.27 -1.25 39.85
C ALA A 51 1.48 -2.79 39.82
N PRO A 52 2.07 -3.39 40.88
CA PRO A 52 2.33 -4.83 40.93
C PRO A 52 1.06 -5.63 40.65
N LEU A 53 1.21 -6.68 39.84
CA LEU A 53 0.15 -7.63 39.55
C LEU A 53 0.42 -8.92 40.31
N THR A 54 -0.47 -9.29 41.23
CA THR A 54 -0.30 -10.48 42.06
C THR A 54 -0.03 -11.73 41.22
N GLY A 55 1.07 -12.41 41.50
CA GLY A 55 1.45 -13.67 40.86
C GLY A 55 2.16 -13.50 39.51
N PHE A 56 2.34 -12.27 39.02
CA PHE A 56 3.16 -11.98 37.85
C PHE A 56 4.60 -11.73 38.31
N ARG A 57 5.50 -12.63 37.92
CA ARG A 57 6.86 -12.71 38.45
C ARG A 57 7.87 -11.92 37.64
N TYR A 58 7.58 -11.67 36.37
CA TYR A 58 8.51 -11.07 35.42
C TYR A 58 7.90 -9.84 34.76
N ARG A 59 8.75 -8.85 34.51
CA ARG A 59 8.44 -7.63 33.79
C ARG A 59 9.50 -7.35 32.75
N ARG A 60 9.11 -6.74 31.63
CA ARG A 60 10.01 -6.07 30.68
C ARG A 60 9.46 -4.70 30.33
N ALA A 61 10.33 -3.69 30.29
CA ALA A 61 10.02 -2.43 29.63
C ALA A 61 10.01 -2.64 28.11
N LEU A 62 9.04 -2.05 27.42
CA LEU A 62 8.94 -2.04 25.96
C LEU A 62 9.08 -0.59 25.51
N ALA A 63 10.25 -0.26 24.95
CA ALA A 63 10.49 1.07 24.42
C ALA A 63 9.86 1.18 23.04
N LEU A 64 9.02 2.20 22.87
CA LEU A 64 8.28 2.52 21.67
C LEU A 64 8.92 3.72 20.98
N VAL A 65 9.20 3.65 19.69
CA VAL A 65 9.67 4.79 18.90
C VAL A 65 8.75 5.00 17.69
N SER A 66 7.97 6.08 17.72
CA SER A 66 7.06 6.45 16.64
C SER A 66 7.69 7.46 15.69
N ASP A 67 7.64 7.17 14.39
CA ASP A 67 8.03 8.08 13.32
C ASP A 67 6.84 8.74 12.62
N ALA A 68 5.64 8.55 13.16
CA ALA A 68 4.45 9.26 12.74
C ALA A 68 4.62 10.78 12.95
N PRO A 69 4.08 11.62 12.05
CA PRO A 69 4.24 13.08 12.14
C PRO A 69 3.41 13.73 13.27
N ALA A 70 2.63 12.93 14.01
CA ALA A 70 1.80 13.35 15.13
C ALA A 70 1.59 12.17 16.09
N THR A 71 1.12 12.47 17.30
CA THR A 71 0.72 11.46 18.29
C THR A 71 -0.32 10.51 17.71
N LEU A 72 -0.08 9.21 17.84
CA LEU A 72 -1.03 8.16 17.49
C LEU A 72 -1.93 7.89 18.69
N VAL A 73 -3.22 7.73 18.45
CA VAL A 73 -4.25 7.50 19.48
C VAL A 73 -4.88 6.15 19.22
N ASP A 74 -5.08 5.36 20.29
CA ASP A 74 -5.69 4.03 20.23
C ASP A 74 -4.99 3.10 19.22
N GLU A 75 -3.67 3.18 19.17
CA GLU A 75 -2.81 2.62 18.13
C GLU A 75 -2.46 1.15 18.39
N PRO A 76 -2.79 0.22 17.49
CA PRO A 76 -2.30 -1.16 17.57
C PRO A 76 -0.82 -1.23 17.21
N VAL A 77 0.01 -1.50 18.21
CA VAL A 77 1.47 -1.62 18.09
C VAL A 77 1.88 -3.09 18.09
N LEU A 78 2.70 -3.51 17.12
CA LEU A 78 3.26 -4.86 17.06
C LEU A 78 4.44 -5.00 18.02
N VAL A 79 4.30 -5.87 19.01
CA VAL A 79 5.37 -6.34 19.89
C VAL A 79 5.86 -7.69 19.36
N VAL A 80 7.13 -7.74 18.97
CA VAL A 80 7.81 -8.97 18.56
C VAL A 80 8.63 -9.47 19.74
N LEU A 81 8.21 -10.58 20.35
CA LEU A 81 9.05 -11.27 21.33
C LEU A 81 9.98 -12.20 20.54
N PRO A 82 11.29 -11.97 20.55
CA PRO A 82 12.21 -12.72 19.69
C PRO A 82 12.25 -14.19 20.11
N ARG A 83 12.74 -15.07 19.22
CA ARG A 83 12.98 -16.50 19.55
C ARG A 83 13.72 -16.73 20.88
N GLY A 84 14.61 -15.80 21.26
CA GLY A 84 15.37 -15.85 22.52
C GLY A 84 14.61 -15.41 23.77
N PHE A 85 13.34 -15.00 23.65
CA PHE A 85 12.47 -14.77 24.80
C PHE A 85 12.29 -16.06 25.59
N ASP A 86 12.50 -16.03 26.91
CA ASP A 86 12.35 -17.20 27.76
C ASP A 86 10.86 -17.55 27.93
N ALA A 87 10.35 -18.33 26.99
CA ALA A 87 8.97 -18.80 27.01
C ALA A 87 8.69 -19.75 28.19
N GLY A 88 9.71 -20.27 28.89
CA GLY A 88 9.53 -21.05 30.11
C GLY A 88 9.00 -20.21 31.29
N HIS A 89 9.18 -18.89 31.22
CA HIS A 89 8.61 -17.94 32.16
C HIS A 89 7.20 -17.48 31.79
N ALA A 90 6.63 -17.92 30.67
CA ALA A 90 5.25 -17.60 30.27
C ALA A 90 4.43 -18.88 30.07
N GLN A 91 3.10 -18.75 29.99
CA GLN A 91 2.26 -19.88 29.59
C GLN A 91 2.51 -20.24 28.12
N ALA A 92 2.31 -21.52 27.78
CA ALA A 92 2.56 -22.06 26.43
C ALA A 92 1.77 -21.37 25.31
N THR A 93 0.73 -20.61 25.62
CA THR A 93 -0.10 -19.85 24.66
C THR A 93 0.04 -18.33 24.80
N GLY A 94 0.88 -17.85 25.74
CA GLY A 94 0.92 -16.44 26.13
C GLY A 94 -0.35 -15.96 26.85
N ALA A 95 -1.13 -16.86 27.46
CA ALA A 95 -2.36 -16.49 28.17
C ALA A 95 -2.13 -15.56 29.38
N ASP A 96 -0.94 -15.61 29.96
CA ASP A 96 -0.52 -14.80 31.10
C ASP A 96 0.19 -13.50 30.70
N LEU A 97 0.07 -13.02 29.47
CA LEU A 97 0.62 -11.71 29.11
C LEU A 97 -0.29 -10.58 29.59
N ARG A 98 0.31 -9.53 30.17
CA ARG A 98 -0.36 -8.26 30.49
C ARG A 98 0.49 -7.10 30.01
N PHE A 99 -0.16 -6.09 29.48
CA PHE A 99 0.49 -4.88 29.00
C PHE A 99 -0.07 -3.67 29.75
N ARG A 100 0.79 -2.76 30.20
CA ARG A 100 0.38 -1.56 30.96
C ARG A 100 1.17 -0.33 30.55
N MET A 101 0.52 0.83 30.60
CA MET A 101 1.24 2.11 30.54
C MET A 101 2.15 2.27 31.77
N VAL A 102 3.22 3.05 31.63
CA VAL A 102 4.07 3.50 32.76
C VAL A 102 3.17 4.13 33.84
N GLY A 103 3.35 3.72 35.09
CA GLY A 103 2.54 4.17 36.23
C GLY A 103 1.04 3.77 36.20
N GLY A 104 0.61 3.01 35.20
CA GLY A 104 -0.79 2.57 35.03
C GLY A 104 -1.13 1.30 35.82
N SER A 105 -2.43 1.10 36.07
CA SER A 105 -2.98 -0.09 36.73
C SER A 105 -3.96 -0.90 35.87
N SER A 106 -4.35 -0.37 34.70
CA SER A 106 -5.26 -1.04 33.76
C SER A 106 -4.48 -1.80 32.70
N ASP A 107 -4.94 -3.00 32.37
CA ASP A 107 -4.38 -3.80 31.29
C ASP A 107 -4.81 -3.22 29.93
N LEU A 108 -3.86 -3.13 29.00
CA LEU A 108 -4.10 -2.73 27.63
C LEU A 108 -4.69 -3.92 26.84
N PRO A 109 -5.68 -3.68 25.96
CA PRO A 109 -6.14 -4.69 25.01
C PRO A 109 -4.98 -5.19 24.17
N HIS A 110 -4.90 -6.51 24.00
CA HIS A 110 -3.88 -7.12 23.15
C HIS A 110 -4.44 -8.34 22.42
N TYR A 111 -3.76 -8.72 21.34
CA TYR A 111 -4.07 -9.90 20.55
C TYR A 111 -2.77 -10.66 20.23
N VAL A 112 -2.71 -11.92 20.65
CA VAL A 112 -1.63 -12.84 20.27
C VAL A 112 -1.88 -13.32 18.84
N GLU A 113 -1.18 -12.74 17.85
CA GLU A 113 -1.30 -13.15 16.44
C GLU A 113 -0.60 -14.49 16.19
N ALA A 114 0.57 -14.69 16.79
CA ALA A 114 1.34 -15.92 16.64
C ALA A 114 2.13 -16.24 17.91
N TRP A 115 2.04 -17.49 18.36
CA TRP A 115 2.82 -18.01 19.48
C TRP A 115 3.42 -19.39 19.13
N PRO A 116 4.28 -19.47 18.11
CA PRO A 116 4.87 -20.76 17.70
C PRO A 116 5.86 -21.27 18.74
N ASP A 117 6.06 -22.58 18.84
CA ASP A 117 7.10 -23.13 19.74
C ASP A 117 8.50 -22.63 19.35
N GLU A 118 8.79 -22.60 18.04
CA GLU A 118 10.01 -22.06 17.47
C GLU A 118 9.77 -20.77 16.69
N GLY A 119 10.67 -19.79 16.85
CA GLY A 119 10.60 -18.50 16.16
C GLY A 119 10.01 -17.38 17.00
N ASP A 120 9.82 -16.23 16.36
CA ASP A 120 9.35 -15.02 17.01
C ASP A 120 7.85 -15.11 17.34
N LYS A 121 7.48 -14.59 18.51
CA LYS A 121 6.10 -14.44 18.95
C LYS A 121 5.60 -13.06 18.57
N LEU A 122 4.36 -12.98 18.09
CA LEU A 122 3.78 -11.75 17.58
C LEU A 122 2.55 -11.39 18.40
N VAL A 123 2.61 -10.25 19.09
CA VAL A 123 1.53 -9.75 19.93
C VAL A 123 1.24 -8.32 19.55
N TRP A 124 -0.02 -8.01 19.27
CA TRP A 124 -0.47 -6.64 19.04
C TRP A 124 -1.01 -6.07 20.33
N VAL A 125 -0.66 -4.83 20.65
CA VAL A 125 -1.12 -4.13 21.85
C VAL A 125 -1.75 -2.81 21.43
N LYS A 126 -2.98 -2.56 21.85
CA LYS A 126 -3.66 -1.28 21.59
C LYS A 126 -3.18 -0.25 22.62
N VAL A 127 -2.32 0.66 22.18
CA VAL A 127 -1.71 1.70 23.01
C VAL A 127 -2.53 2.99 22.92
N PRO A 128 -3.10 3.52 24.02
CA PRO A 128 -4.00 4.67 23.98
C PRO A 128 -3.37 5.95 23.42
N SER A 129 -2.06 6.15 23.64
CA SER A 129 -1.32 7.32 23.17
C SER A 129 0.14 6.94 22.93
N VAL A 130 0.61 7.13 21.70
CA VAL A 130 2.03 6.99 21.34
C VAL A 130 2.51 8.34 20.77
N PRO A 131 3.26 9.15 21.54
CA PRO A 131 3.79 10.42 21.05
C PRO A 131 4.78 10.18 19.89
N GLN A 132 5.03 11.22 19.09
CA GLN A 132 6.15 11.21 18.16
C GLN A 132 7.46 11.06 18.96
N GLY A 133 8.35 10.16 18.52
CA GLY A 133 9.57 9.82 19.25
C GLY A 133 9.36 8.72 20.29
N ALA A 134 10.09 8.82 21.40
CA ALA A 134 10.19 7.76 22.40
C ALA A 134 9.05 7.77 23.42
N SER A 135 8.57 6.59 23.81
CA SER A 135 7.69 6.33 24.96
C SER A 135 7.86 4.90 25.45
N THR A 136 7.23 4.52 26.55
CA THR A 136 7.38 3.19 27.16
C THR A 136 6.04 2.61 27.59
N ILE A 137 5.88 1.30 27.42
CA ILE A 137 4.86 0.48 28.10
C ILE A 137 5.57 -0.72 28.76
N HIS A 138 4.88 -1.47 29.61
CA HIS A 138 5.43 -2.67 30.24
C HIS A 138 4.69 -3.93 29.82
N LEU A 139 5.45 -4.99 29.63
CA LEU A 139 4.97 -6.36 29.58
C LEU A 139 5.15 -7.02 30.95
N LEU A 140 4.11 -7.69 31.46
CA LEU A 140 4.15 -8.53 32.66
C LEU A 140 3.71 -9.96 32.33
N TYR A 141 4.37 -10.96 32.92
CA TYR A 141 4.14 -12.40 32.71
C TYR A 141 4.69 -13.24 33.88
N GLY A 142 4.60 -14.56 33.81
CA GLY A 142 5.06 -15.46 34.88
C GLY A 142 3.95 -15.95 35.80
N ASN A 143 2.69 -15.81 35.38
CA ASN A 143 1.55 -16.22 36.17
C ASN A 143 0.86 -17.45 35.55
N ALA A 144 1.25 -18.64 35.99
CA ALA A 144 0.68 -19.89 35.52
C ALA A 144 -0.83 -20.05 35.83
N ALA A 145 -1.38 -19.25 36.75
CA ALA A 145 -2.80 -19.26 37.10
C ALA A 145 -3.62 -18.18 36.36
N ALA A 146 -2.98 -17.30 35.60
CA ALA A 146 -3.67 -16.24 34.89
C ALA A 146 -4.53 -16.80 33.74
N SER A 147 -5.77 -16.31 33.65
CA SER A 147 -6.63 -16.58 32.49
C SER A 147 -6.19 -15.75 31.28
N ALA A 148 -6.42 -16.29 30.08
CA ALA A 148 -6.25 -15.56 28.83
C ALA A 148 -7.20 -14.36 28.76
N ILE A 149 -6.68 -13.19 28.37
CA ILE A 149 -7.47 -11.97 28.09
C ILE A 149 -7.23 -11.41 26.69
N SER A 150 -6.41 -12.09 25.87
CA SER A 150 -6.17 -11.71 24.47
C SER A 150 -7.50 -11.63 23.71
N SER A 151 -7.74 -10.50 23.03
CA SER A 151 -8.98 -10.22 22.30
C SER A 151 -8.68 -9.48 21.01
N PHE A 152 -9.11 -10.07 19.89
CA PHE A 152 -8.99 -9.45 18.57
C PHE A 152 -9.83 -8.16 18.50
N GLU A 153 -11.09 -8.24 18.90
CA GLU A 153 -12.08 -7.17 18.78
C GLU A 153 -11.72 -5.96 19.65
N ALA A 154 -11.17 -6.17 20.85
CA ALA A 154 -10.73 -5.09 21.71
C ALA A 154 -9.45 -4.40 21.18
N THR A 155 -8.61 -5.14 20.45
CA THR A 155 -7.33 -4.66 19.91
C THR A 155 -7.50 -3.95 18.57
N PHE A 156 -8.42 -4.45 17.72
CA PHE A 156 -8.66 -3.97 16.36
C PHE A 156 -10.14 -3.62 16.14
N PRO A 157 -10.65 -2.53 16.76
CA PRO A 157 -12.05 -2.14 16.59
C PRO A 157 -12.42 -1.77 15.15
N ARG A 158 -11.45 -1.39 14.30
CA ARG A 158 -11.63 -1.15 12.87
C ARG A 158 -11.03 -2.27 12.05
N ALA A 159 -11.66 -3.44 12.08
CA ALA A 159 -11.22 -4.59 11.29
C ALA A 159 -12.17 -4.89 10.13
N LEU A 160 -11.60 -5.24 8.97
CA LEU A 160 -12.31 -5.90 7.88
C LEU A 160 -11.69 -7.26 7.64
N ARG A 161 -12.48 -8.31 7.79
CA ARG A 161 -12.10 -9.70 7.52
C ARG A 161 -13.17 -10.34 6.67
N THR A 162 -12.82 -10.73 5.45
CA THR A 162 -13.77 -11.40 4.57
C THR A 162 -14.03 -12.83 5.03
N ALA A 163 -15.13 -13.43 4.59
CA ALA A 163 -15.56 -14.76 5.07
C ALA A 163 -14.55 -15.87 4.71
N GLY A 164 -13.95 -15.80 3.52
CA GLY A 164 -13.15 -16.84 2.90
C GLY A 164 -13.99 -17.77 2.02
N GLY A 165 -13.31 -18.56 1.19
CA GLY A 165 -13.93 -19.61 0.38
C GLY A 165 -14.84 -19.10 -0.74
N GLY A 166 -14.75 -17.81 -1.11
CA GLY A 166 -15.59 -17.19 -2.14
C GLY A 166 -16.89 -16.59 -1.62
N ALA A 167 -17.16 -16.68 -0.32
CA ALA A 167 -18.36 -16.13 0.31
C ALA A 167 -18.19 -14.65 0.73
N GLY A 168 -16.97 -14.11 0.69
CA GLY A 168 -16.65 -12.76 1.15
C GLY A 168 -16.31 -11.77 0.03
N ASN A 169 -16.83 -11.98 -1.18
CA ASN A 169 -16.61 -11.05 -2.29
C ASN A 169 -17.15 -9.65 -1.97
N VAL A 170 -16.34 -8.62 -2.18
CA VAL A 170 -16.65 -7.24 -1.82
C VAL A 170 -16.20 -6.28 -2.92
N THR A 171 -17.00 -5.24 -3.17
CA THR A 171 -16.59 -4.11 -4.02
C THR A 171 -16.31 -2.92 -3.14
N ALA A 172 -15.10 -2.37 -3.20
CA ALA A 172 -14.78 -1.15 -2.48
C ALA A 172 -15.39 0.07 -3.17
N THR A 173 -15.95 0.97 -2.38
CA THR A 173 -16.46 2.28 -2.84
C THR A 173 -15.53 3.42 -2.41
N ASP A 174 -14.85 3.24 -1.28
CA ASP A 174 -14.04 4.23 -0.61
C ASP A 174 -12.74 3.64 -0.09
N ASP A 175 -11.82 4.54 0.26
CA ASP A 175 -10.56 4.19 0.87
C ASP A 175 -10.80 3.48 2.20
N LEU A 176 -9.97 2.48 2.49
CA LEU A 176 -10.05 1.65 3.68
C LEU A 176 -8.94 2.07 4.64
N ASP A 177 -9.32 2.82 5.67
CA ASP A 177 -8.45 3.14 6.82
C ASP A 177 -8.90 2.28 8.00
N LEU A 178 -8.10 1.25 8.30
CA LEU A 178 -8.42 0.17 9.22
C LEU A 178 -7.27 -0.08 10.19
N ASP A 179 -7.53 -0.86 11.21
CA ASP A 179 -6.49 -1.43 12.05
C ASP A 179 -5.98 -2.75 11.43
N TRP A 180 -6.92 -3.55 10.92
CA TRP A 180 -6.70 -4.86 10.33
C TRP A 180 -7.50 -5.02 9.05
N PHE A 181 -6.84 -5.39 7.95
CA PHE A 181 -7.48 -5.77 6.70
C PHE A 181 -7.07 -7.19 6.31
N GLU A 182 -8.05 -8.06 6.07
CA GLU A 182 -7.84 -9.44 5.68
C GLU A 182 -8.80 -9.83 4.55
N LEU A 183 -8.26 -9.94 3.34
CA LEU A 183 -8.91 -10.57 2.20
C LEU A 183 -8.52 -12.05 2.18
N ARG A 184 -9.43 -12.92 2.63
CA ARG A 184 -9.18 -14.35 2.74
C ARG A 184 -9.17 -15.06 1.40
N ALA A 185 -8.49 -16.21 1.36
CA ALA A 185 -8.39 -17.05 0.17
C ALA A 185 -9.78 -17.41 -0.39
N GLY A 186 -9.89 -17.37 -1.72
CA GLY A 186 -11.15 -17.61 -2.45
C GLY A 186 -12.02 -16.37 -2.64
N ASP A 187 -11.88 -15.34 -1.81
CA ASP A 187 -12.66 -14.10 -1.94
C ASP A 187 -12.01 -13.12 -2.93
N THR A 188 -12.84 -12.21 -3.46
CA THR A 188 -12.42 -11.15 -4.38
C THR A 188 -12.76 -9.77 -3.84
N LEU A 189 -11.76 -8.88 -3.79
CA LEU A 189 -11.93 -7.44 -3.62
C LEU A 189 -11.95 -6.78 -5.00
N THR A 190 -13.08 -6.23 -5.40
CA THR A 190 -13.21 -5.45 -6.64
C THR A 190 -12.94 -3.97 -6.38
N LEU A 191 -12.07 -3.36 -7.18
CA LEU A 191 -11.74 -1.94 -7.08
C LEU A 191 -12.91 -1.03 -7.53
N PRO A 192 -13.04 0.17 -6.97
CA PRO A 192 -13.96 1.19 -7.49
C PRO A 192 -13.56 1.57 -8.92
N ALA A 193 -14.55 1.84 -9.77
CA ALA A 193 -14.29 2.32 -11.12
C ALA A 193 -13.83 3.79 -11.11
N SER A 194 -12.82 4.13 -11.91
CA SER A 194 -12.31 5.49 -12.09
C SER A 194 -11.86 6.17 -10.78
N LYS A 195 -11.42 5.39 -9.78
CA LYS A 195 -10.87 5.88 -8.52
C LYS A 195 -9.71 5.00 -8.05
N LEU A 196 -8.64 5.62 -7.55
CA LEU A 196 -7.59 4.92 -6.80
C LEU A 196 -8.17 4.43 -5.48
N LEU A 197 -8.02 3.14 -5.17
CA LEU A 197 -8.30 2.61 -3.84
C LEU A 197 -7.05 2.71 -2.96
N GLN A 198 -7.16 3.38 -1.81
CA GLN A 198 -6.15 3.35 -0.76
C GLN A 198 -6.56 2.41 0.37
N ILE A 199 -5.71 1.45 0.71
CA ILE A 199 -5.84 0.60 1.89
C ILE A 199 -4.70 0.97 2.85
N LYS A 200 -5.04 1.49 4.01
CA LYS A 200 -4.13 1.78 5.12
C LYS A 200 -4.54 0.94 6.31
N ALA A 201 -3.65 0.10 6.80
CA ALA A 201 -3.89 -0.65 8.03
C ALA A 201 -2.60 -0.99 8.77
N ARG A 202 -2.68 -1.43 10.03
CA ARG A 202 -1.48 -1.92 10.74
C ARG A 202 -1.09 -3.30 10.25
N ARG A 203 -2.09 -4.16 10.08
CA ARG A 203 -1.95 -5.48 9.46
C ARG A 203 -2.77 -5.56 8.18
N VAL A 204 -2.11 -5.94 7.08
CA VAL A 204 -2.77 -6.29 5.80
C VAL A 204 -2.47 -7.74 5.44
N ILE A 205 -3.50 -8.51 5.11
CA ILE A 205 -3.41 -9.86 4.57
C ILE A 205 -4.22 -9.92 3.27
N VAL A 206 -3.58 -10.28 2.16
CA VAL A 206 -4.21 -10.48 0.86
C VAL A 206 -3.93 -11.89 0.38
N ALA A 207 -4.79 -12.83 0.78
CA ALA A 207 -4.76 -14.22 0.32
C ALA A 207 -5.76 -14.48 -0.82
N GLY A 208 -6.80 -13.66 -0.95
CA GLY A 208 -7.75 -13.67 -2.06
C GLY A 208 -7.28 -12.85 -3.27
N ASN A 209 -8.21 -12.53 -4.16
CA ASN A 209 -7.94 -11.81 -5.40
C ASN A 209 -8.33 -10.32 -5.31
N VAL A 210 -7.47 -9.42 -5.73
CA VAL A 210 -7.84 -8.02 -5.98
C VAL A 210 -8.06 -7.83 -7.48
N ASP A 211 -9.28 -7.45 -7.86
CA ASP A 211 -9.71 -7.24 -9.24
C ASP A 211 -9.92 -5.75 -9.55
N GLY A 212 -8.97 -5.19 -10.27
CA GLY A 212 -9.01 -3.86 -10.86
C GLY A 212 -8.96 -3.88 -12.39
N VAL A 213 -9.28 -5.00 -13.05
CA VAL A 213 -9.20 -5.10 -14.50
C VAL A 213 -10.21 -4.16 -15.16
N GLY A 214 -9.74 -3.27 -16.04
CA GLY A 214 -10.60 -2.30 -16.73
C GLY A 214 -11.27 -1.25 -15.83
N ARG A 215 -10.84 -1.12 -14.57
CA ARG A 215 -11.42 -0.20 -13.57
C ARG A 215 -10.82 1.20 -13.59
N GLY A 216 -9.92 1.49 -14.53
CA GLY A 216 -9.32 2.80 -14.75
C GLY A 216 -10.18 3.71 -15.62
N PHE A 217 -9.52 4.57 -16.40
CA PHE A 217 -10.24 5.47 -17.30
C PHE A 217 -10.94 4.69 -18.43
N ALA A 218 -12.13 5.15 -18.80
CA ALA A 218 -12.91 4.50 -19.84
C ALA A 218 -12.24 4.59 -21.22
N GLY A 219 -12.43 3.55 -22.03
CA GLY A 219 -12.09 3.59 -23.45
C GLY A 219 -12.96 4.58 -24.22
N GLY A 220 -12.51 4.96 -25.41
CA GLY A 220 -13.27 5.82 -26.31
C GLY A 220 -14.56 5.12 -26.77
N ALA A 221 -15.51 5.91 -27.26
CA ALA A 221 -16.71 5.42 -27.92
C ALA A 221 -17.11 6.40 -29.04
N GLY A 222 -17.79 5.91 -30.08
CA GLY A 222 -18.34 6.77 -31.14
C GLY A 222 -17.30 7.58 -31.90
N GLY A 223 -16.09 7.03 -32.11
CA GLY A 223 -15.00 7.72 -32.82
C GLY A 223 -14.24 8.74 -31.98
N LEU A 224 -14.35 8.66 -30.64
CA LEU A 224 -13.60 9.52 -29.71
C LEU A 224 -12.35 8.81 -29.17
N GLY A 225 -11.36 9.62 -28.77
CA GLY A 225 -10.19 9.12 -28.04
C GLY A 225 -10.56 8.52 -26.68
N GLY A 226 -9.66 7.69 -26.15
CA GLY A 226 -9.77 7.14 -24.81
C GLY A 226 -9.61 8.21 -23.74
N GLN A 227 -10.21 7.98 -22.57
CA GLN A 227 -10.10 8.91 -21.45
C GLN A 227 -8.79 8.71 -20.68
N GLY A 228 -8.41 9.71 -19.90
CA GLY A 228 -7.21 9.71 -19.07
C GLY A 228 -6.01 10.43 -19.71
N PRO A 229 -4.97 10.72 -18.93
CA PRO A 229 -3.84 11.55 -19.36
C PRO A 229 -3.00 10.92 -20.48
N GLY A 230 -3.09 9.59 -20.66
CA GLY A 230 -2.46 8.84 -21.74
C GLY A 230 -3.49 8.23 -22.70
N GLY A 231 -4.65 8.85 -22.90
CA GLY A 231 -5.71 8.30 -23.76
C GLY A 231 -5.25 8.08 -25.21
N GLY A 232 -5.53 6.90 -25.77
CA GLY A 232 -5.26 6.60 -27.18
C GLY A 232 -6.18 7.38 -28.11
N GLN A 233 -5.67 7.86 -29.25
CA GLN A 233 -6.44 8.73 -30.14
C GLN A 233 -7.28 7.94 -31.15
N ALA A 234 -8.48 8.45 -31.41
CA ALA A 234 -9.29 8.01 -32.54
C ALA A 234 -8.82 8.70 -33.83
N LEU A 235 -8.97 8.02 -34.96
CA LEU A 235 -8.79 8.61 -36.28
C LEU A 235 -9.85 8.09 -37.23
N ALA A 236 -10.50 9.00 -37.95
CA ALA A 236 -11.51 8.61 -38.94
C ALA A 236 -10.85 7.79 -40.05
N GLY A 237 -11.43 6.64 -40.37
CA GLY A 237 -10.94 5.80 -41.46
C GLY A 237 -9.82 4.83 -41.08
N SER A 238 -9.20 4.94 -39.90
CA SER A 238 -8.09 4.08 -39.46
C SER A 238 -8.32 3.44 -38.09
N GLY A 239 -7.57 2.39 -37.77
CA GLY A 239 -7.57 1.78 -36.45
C GLY A 239 -7.21 2.79 -35.36
N ALA A 240 -7.79 2.66 -34.17
CA ALA A 240 -7.55 3.59 -33.08
C ALA A 240 -6.31 3.24 -32.26
N GLY A 241 -5.66 4.24 -31.67
CA GLY A 241 -4.47 4.05 -30.84
C GLY A 241 -4.80 3.47 -29.46
N GLY A 242 -3.87 2.71 -28.89
CA GLY A 242 -3.95 2.19 -27.53
C GLY A 242 -3.65 3.25 -26.47
N GLY A 243 -4.19 3.06 -25.27
CA GLY A 243 -3.90 3.93 -24.11
C GLY A 243 -2.49 3.71 -23.56
N GLY A 244 -1.94 4.73 -22.91
CA GLY A 244 -0.64 4.71 -22.24
C GLY A 244 -0.74 5.00 -20.73
N HIS A 245 0.09 4.29 -19.97
CA HIS A 245 0.38 4.45 -18.54
C HIS A 245 1.54 3.53 -18.21
N GLY A 246 2.65 4.00 -17.60
CA GLY A 246 3.86 3.17 -17.40
C GLY A 246 4.69 2.98 -18.67
N GLY A 247 4.07 2.41 -19.70
CA GLY A 247 4.51 2.40 -21.09
C GLY A 247 3.55 3.17 -21.99
N SER A 248 4.01 3.53 -23.20
CA SER A 248 3.14 4.15 -24.21
C SER A 248 2.20 3.10 -24.81
N GLY A 249 1.06 3.54 -25.32
CA GLY A 249 0.24 2.71 -26.20
C GLY A 249 0.92 2.47 -27.56
N GLY A 250 0.29 1.62 -28.37
CA GLY A 250 0.61 1.43 -29.78
C GLY A 250 -0.28 2.30 -30.66
N ALA A 251 0.22 2.71 -31.83
CA ALA A 251 -0.59 3.37 -32.85
C ALA A 251 -1.53 2.37 -33.53
N GLY A 252 -2.69 2.83 -34.00
CA GLY A 252 -3.58 2.00 -34.81
C GLY A 252 -3.03 1.73 -36.21
N GLY A 253 -3.54 0.69 -36.86
CA GLY A 253 -3.25 0.36 -38.25
C GLY A 253 -3.99 1.27 -39.23
N ALA A 254 -3.48 1.39 -40.46
CA ALA A 254 -4.15 2.09 -41.55
C ALA A 254 -3.70 1.51 -42.90
N ASP A 255 -4.63 1.43 -43.86
CA ASP A 255 -4.33 1.10 -45.26
C ASP A 255 -3.43 2.16 -45.94
N GLN A 256 -3.57 3.43 -45.55
CA GLN A 256 -2.80 4.57 -46.07
C GLN A 256 -2.53 5.58 -44.95
N GLY A 257 -1.31 6.12 -44.89
CA GLY A 257 -0.94 7.14 -43.89
C GLY A 257 -0.75 6.56 -42.48
N ALA A 258 -1.12 7.33 -41.45
CA ALA A 258 -0.99 6.91 -40.05
C ALA A 258 -2.36 6.52 -39.47
N GLY A 259 -2.37 5.54 -38.56
CA GLY A 259 -3.56 5.26 -37.75
C GLY A 259 -3.69 6.18 -36.55
N GLY A 260 -4.69 5.91 -35.70
CA GLY A 260 -4.90 6.64 -34.46
C GLY A 260 -3.64 6.66 -33.59
N ALA A 261 -3.24 7.85 -33.15
CA ALA A 261 -2.00 8.02 -32.40
C ALA A 261 -2.02 7.29 -31.05
N ALA A 262 -0.86 6.73 -30.68
CA ALA A 262 -0.64 6.10 -29.40
C ALA A 262 -0.82 7.07 -28.22
N GLY A 263 -1.36 6.56 -27.12
CA GLY A 263 -1.35 7.26 -25.84
C GLY A 263 0.08 7.42 -25.29
N PRO A 264 0.46 8.60 -24.78
CA PRO A 264 1.81 8.83 -24.24
C PRO A 264 2.06 8.06 -22.93
N VAL A 265 3.34 7.91 -22.56
CA VAL A 265 3.73 7.46 -21.21
C VAL A 265 3.30 8.52 -20.20
N VAL A 266 2.62 8.09 -19.13
CA VAL A 266 2.17 8.96 -18.04
C VAL A 266 2.50 8.39 -16.66
N GLY A 267 2.51 9.25 -15.65
CA GLY A 267 2.98 8.93 -14.28
C GLY A 267 4.51 8.89 -14.18
N THR A 268 5.03 8.60 -13.00
CA THR A 268 6.47 8.50 -12.73
C THR A 268 6.92 7.05 -12.52
N PRO A 269 8.14 6.67 -12.95
CA PRO A 269 8.67 5.32 -12.71
C PRO A 269 9.05 5.06 -11.26
N THR A 270 9.45 6.09 -10.53
CA THR A 270 9.94 6.01 -9.14
C THR A 270 9.11 6.90 -8.21
N GLY A 271 9.38 6.91 -6.90
CA GLY A 271 8.61 7.70 -5.93
C GLY A 271 7.20 7.12 -5.66
N ASP A 272 6.40 7.74 -4.80
CA ASP A 272 5.23 7.07 -4.19
C ASP A 272 3.88 7.37 -4.87
N ASP A 273 3.86 8.15 -5.94
CA ASP A 273 2.64 8.37 -6.71
C ASP A 273 2.24 7.11 -7.49
N ILE A 274 0.94 6.85 -7.56
CA ILE A 274 0.37 5.76 -8.34
C ILE A 274 -0.95 6.21 -8.96
N ALA A 275 -1.22 5.79 -10.19
CA ALA A 275 -2.40 6.22 -10.93
C ALA A 275 -3.01 5.08 -11.74
N MET A 276 -4.24 5.30 -12.19
CA MET A 276 -4.97 4.36 -13.05
C MET A 276 -4.48 4.44 -14.49
N GLY A 277 -4.73 3.36 -15.22
CA GLY A 277 -4.49 3.27 -16.66
C GLY A 277 -5.48 4.10 -17.46
N SER A 278 -5.00 4.66 -18.56
CA SER A 278 -5.78 5.37 -19.58
C SER A 278 -6.50 4.40 -20.54
N GLY A 279 -7.63 4.82 -21.09
CA GLY A 279 -8.37 4.07 -22.10
C GLY A 279 -7.76 4.15 -23.50
N GLY A 280 -8.06 3.15 -24.34
CA GLY A 280 -7.75 3.16 -25.77
C GLY A 280 -8.76 3.98 -26.58
N GLY A 281 -8.36 4.45 -27.76
CA GLY A 281 -9.24 5.18 -28.68
C GLY A 281 -10.28 4.27 -29.33
N ALA A 282 -11.36 4.87 -29.83
CA ALA A 282 -12.42 4.17 -30.54
C ALA A 282 -12.52 4.55 -32.01
N SER A 283 -13.10 3.64 -32.79
CA SER A 283 -13.71 4.00 -34.06
C SER A 283 -15.19 4.36 -33.85
N PRO A 284 -15.91 4.84 -34.89
CA PRO A 284 -17.34 5.13 -34.79
C PRO A 284 -18.18 3.94 -34.29
N ASN A 285 -17.77 2.72 -34.60
CA ASN A 285 -18.56 1.51 -34.34
C ASN A 285 -17.91 0.55 -33.35
N ARG A 286 -16.68 0.81 -32.89
CA ARG A 286 -15.94 -0.10 -32.01
C ARG A 286 -15.25 0.68 -30.90
N ALA A 287 -15.62 0.36 -29.66
CA ALA A 287 -15.08 1.01 -28.49
C ALA A 287 -13.61 0.61 -28.25
N GLY A 288 -12.85 1.52 -27.65
CA GLY A 288 -11.54 1.22 -27.11
C GLY A 288 -11.66 0.48 -25.78
N GLY A 289 -10.59 -0.20 -25.37
CA GLY A 289 -10.49 -0.84 -24.06
C GLY A 289 -10.38 0.20 -22.95
N ALA A 290 -11.01 -0.07 -21.80
CA ALA A 290 -10.80 0.68 -20.57
C ALA A 290 -9.42 0.36 -19.96
N GLY A 291 -8.79 1.37 -19.35
CA GLY A 291 -7.54 1.21 -18.62
C GLY A 291 -7.71 0.46 -17.30
N GLY A 292 -6.61 -0.04 -16.74
CA GLY A 292 -6.60 -0.74 -15.46
C GLY A 292 -6.82 0.18 -14.26
N GLY A 293 -7.38 -0.35 -13.17
CA GLY A 293 -7.59 0.39 -11.91
C GLY A 293 -6.28 0.73 -11.19
N ALA A 294 -6.37 1.33 -10.01
CA ALA A 294 -5.19 1.57 -9.20
C ALA A 294 -5.46 1.26 -7.74
N ILE A 295 -4.45 0.70 -7.07
CA ILE A 295 -4.48 0.38 -5.65
C ILE A 295 -3.17 0.79 -4.97
N SER A 296 -3.29 1.36 -3.78
CA SER A 296 -2.19 1.58 -2.84
C SER A 296 -2.49 0.84 -1.55
N ILE A 297 -1.55 0.00 -1.10
CA ILE A 297 -1.61 -0.71 0.17
C ILE A 297 -0.45 -0.22 1.02
N VAL A 298 -0.73 0.40 2.16
CA VAL A 298 0.27 0.85 3.12
C VAL A 298 0.00 0.20 4.46
N ALA A 299 0.96 -0.56 4.97
CA ALA A 299 0.82 -1.24 6.25
C ALA A 299 2.07 -1.21 7.12
N TRP A 300 1.93 -1.51 8.42
CA TRP A 300 3.10 -1.85 9.21
C TRP A 300 3.60 -3.25 8.84
N ARG A 301 2.68 -4.22 8.82
CA ARG A 301 2.94 -5.59 8.38
C ARG A 301 1.97 -6.02 7.29
N ALA A 302 2.50 -6.49 6.17
CA ALA A 302 1.72 -6.95 5.02
C ALA A 302 2.12 -8.38 4.61
N THR A 303 1.12 -9.22 4.36
CA THR A 303 1.29 -10.53 3.73
C THR A 303 0.44 -10.58 2.48
N VAL A 304 1.05 -10.78 1.32
CA VAL A 304 0.37 -10.93 0.04
C VAL A 304 0.72 -12.30 -0.52
N SER A 305 -0.27 -13.17 -0.63
CA SER A 305 -0.13 -14.50 -1.24
C SER A 305 -1.11 -14.73 -2.38
N GLY A 306 -2.14 -13.90 -2.50
CA GLY A 306 -3.07 -13.89 -3.62
C GLY A 306 -2.62 -13.00 -4.78
N ALA A 307 -3.52 -12.82 -5.76
CA ALA A 307 -3.25 -12.04 -6.96
C ALA A 307 -3.80 -10.60 -6.85
N ILE A 308 -3.04 -9.62 -7.34
CA ILE A 308 -3.51 -8.24 -7.52
C ILE A 308 -3.42 -7.91 -9.02
N ARG A 309 -4.58 -7.73 -9.66
CA ARG A 309 -4.67 -7.47 -11.11
C ARG A 309 -5.29 -6.12 -11.39
N VAL A 310 -4.57 -5.27 -12.09
CA VAL A 310 -5.03 -3.97 -12.60
C VAL A 310 -4.75 -3.86 -14.09
N ASN A 311 -5.06 -4.91 -14.84
CA ASN A 311 -4.82 -4.96 -16.29
C ASN A 311 -5.77 -4.02 -17.05
N GLY A 312 -5.32 -3.47 -18.17
CA GLY A 312 -6.17 -2.85 -19.17
C GLY A 312 -7.01 -3.89 -19.91
N THR A 313 -8.14 -3.48 -20.46
CA THR A 313 -9.00 -4.35 -21.27
C THR A 313 -8.69 -4.20 -22.76
N ALA A 314 -8.99 -5.24 -23.53
CA ALA A 314 -8.80 -5.23 -24.97
C ALA A 314 -9.75 -4.24 -25.66
N GLY A 315 -9.29 -3.66 -26.78
CA GLY A 315 -10.15 -2.92 -27.69
C GLY A 315 -11.12 -3.85 -28.45
N ILE A 316 -12.25 -3.32 -28.91
CA ILE A 316 -13.20 -4.09 -29.70
C ILE A 316 -12.72 -4.19 -31.16
N GLY A 317 -12.59 -5.42 -31.67
CA GLY A 317 -12.27 -5.71 -33.08
C GLY A 317 -13.50 -5.99 -33.96
N GLY A 318 -13.28 -6.29 -35.24
CA GLY A 318 -14.30 -6.89 -36.11
C GLY A 318 -14.08 -6.76 -37.62
N ALA A 319 -15.10 -7.12 -38.40
CA ALA A 319 -15.01 -7.31 -39.86
C ALA A 319 -15.33 -6.07 -40.72
N ASN A 320 -16.01 -5.06 -40.18
CA ASN A 320 -16.35 -3.86 -40.95
C ASN A 320 -15.64 -2.65 -40.34
N GLY A 321 -14.74 -2.03 -41.09
CA GLY A 321 -14.06 -0.79 -40.73
C GLY A 321 -12.97 -0.93 -39.65
N GLN A 322 -12.87 0.07 -38.78
CA GLN A 322 -11.72 0.32 -37.90
C GLN A 322 -11.91 -0.26 -36.49
N CYS A 323 -10.83 -0.80 -35.91
CA CYS A 323 -10.82 -1.43 -34.58
C CYS A 323 -10.44 -0.45 -33.46
N GLY A 324 -10.95 -0.73 -32.25
CA GLY A 324 -10.61 0.01 -31.04
C GLY A 324 -9.22 -0.34 -30.51
N GLY A 325 -8.54 0.65 -29.92
CA GLY A 325 -7.26 0.43 -29.24
C GLY A 325 -7.43 -0.20 -27.86
N GLY A 326 -6.43 -0.93 -27.39
CA GLY A 326 -6.40 -1.50 -26.04
C GLY A 326 -6.21 -0.45 -24.95
N GLY A 327 -6.79 -0.68 -23.77
CA GLY A 327 -6.55 0.17 -22.59
C GLY A 327 -5.19 -0.13 -21.96
N SER A 328 -4.55 0.86 -21.34
CA SER A 328 -3.27 0.62 -20.62
C SER A 328 -3.48 -0.08 -19.27
N GLY A 329 -2.42 -0.75 -18.79
CA GLY A 329 -2.36 -1.26 -17.43
C GLY A 329 -2.44 -0.15 -16.38
N GLY A 330 -2.86 -0.51 -15.18
CA GLY A 330 -3.04 0.39 -14.05
C GLY A 330 -1.83 0.49 -13.14
N GLY A 331 -2.09 0.81 -11.86
CA GLY A 331 -1.05 1.05 -10.88
C GLY A 331 -1.20 0.22 -9.61
N ILE A 332 -0.13 -0.46 -9.18
CA ILE A 332 -0.05 -1.17 -7.91
C ILE A 332 1.06 -0.53 -7.06
N LEU A 333 0.73 -0.08 -5.85
CA LEU A 333 1.70 0.32 -4.83
C LEU A 333 1.51 -0.54 -3.58
N VAL A 334 2.56 -1.25 -3.15
CA VAL A 334 2.56 -1.99 -1.88
C VAL A 334 3.70 -1.51 -1.00
N ALA A 335 3.37 -1.04 0.19
CA ALA A 335 4.31 -0.49 1.15
C ALA A 335 4.14 -1.14 2.53
N ALA A 336 5.21 -1.68 3.10
CA ALA A 336 5.20 -2.09 4.50
C ALA A 336 6.59 -2.05 5.14
N ARG A 337 6.64 -2.09 6.48
CA ARG A 337 7.88 -2.42 7.20
C ARG A 337 8.21 -3.89 6.95
N ASP A 338 7.33 -4.78 7.41
CA ASP A 338 7.44 -6.23 7.23
C ASP A 338 6.54 -6.66 6.07
N LEU A 339 7.15 -7.07 4.96
CA LEU A 339 6.45 -7.37 3.71
C LEU A 339 6.78 -8.77 3.21
N ASP A 340 5.87 -9.71 3.41
CA ASP A 340 5.96 -11.06 2.84
C ASP A 340 5.08 -11.16 1.60
N MET A 341 5.70 -11.43 0.44
CA MET A 341 5.00 -11.61 -0.83
C MET A 341 5.26 -12.97 -1.47
N THR A 342 5.70 -13.99 -0.72
CA THR A 342 6.25 -15.26 -1.24
C THR A 342 5.47 -15.93 -2.40
N ALA A 343 4.14 -15.77 -2.45
CA ALA A 343 3.28 -16.32 -3.51
C ALA A 343 2.51 -15.28 -4.34
N ALA A 344 2.75 -13.98 -4.10
CA ALA A 344 2.01 -12.91 -4.74
C ALA A 344 2.22 -12.87 -6.25
N ALA A 345 1.13 -12.68 -6.99
CA ALA A 345 1.13 -12.34 -8.41
C ALA A 345 0.61 -10.92 -8.60
N LEU A 346 1.48 -10.01 -9.04
CA LEU A 346 1.12 -8.62 -9.32
C LEU A 346 1.07 -8.40 -10.84
N GLU A 347 -0.07 -7.94 -11.36
CA GLU A 347 -0.29 -7.74 -12.79
C GLU A 347 -0.85 -6.35 -13.09
N ALA A 348 -0.16 -5.60 -13.94
CA ALA A 348 -0.60 -4.32 -14.48
C ALA A 348 -0.33 -4.29 -15.99
N ASN A 349 -0.83 -5.28 -16.71
CA ASN A 349 -0.59 -5.45 -18.14
C ASN A 349 -1.49 -4.53 -18.98
N GLY A 350 -0.99 -4.11 -20.14
CA GLY A 350 -1.79 -3.45 -21.17
C GLY A 350 -2.79 -4.40 -21.81
N GLY A 351 -3.92 -3.87 -22.23
CA GLY A 351 -4.95 -4.58 -22.97
C GLY A 351 -4.60 -4.71 -24.45
N GLU A 352 -5.02 -5.81 -25.05
CA GLU A 352 -4.76 -6.12 -26.45
C GLU A 352 -5.45 -5.15 -27.43
N ALA A 353 -4.86 -4.99 -28.60
CA ALA A 353 -5.49 -4.31 -29.72
C ALA A 353 -6.78 -5.03 -30.16
N GLY A 354 -7.79 -4.26 -30.60
CA GLY A 354 -8.96 -4.84 -31.27
C GLY A 354 -8.56 -5.49 -32.62
N PRO A 355 -8.88 -6.78 -32.86
CA PRO A 355 -8.43 -7.48 -34.06
C PRO A 355 -9.26 -7.16 -35.32
N PRO A 356 -8.62 -6.89 -36.47
CA PRO A 356 -9.31 -6.81 -37.74
C PRO A 356 -9.62 -8.22 -38.25
N LEU A 357 -10.90 -8.49 -38.55
CA LEU A 357 -11.38 -9.82 -38.95
C LEU A 357 -11.40 -10.04 -40.47
N ASN A 358 -11.02 -9.05 -41.28
CA ASN A 358 -10.76 -9.20 -42.71
C ASN A 358 -9.67 -8.22 -43.18
N ALA A 359 -9.30 -8.31 -44.47
CA ALA A 359 -8.23 -7.51 -45.06
C ALA A 359 -8.57 -6.02 -45.25
N ALA A 360 -9.85 -5.65 -45.16
CA ALA A 360 -10.32 -4.27 -45.32
C ALA A 360 -10.55 -3.58 -43.96
N ALA A 361 -10.23 -4.26 -42.85
CA ALA A 361 -10.36 -3.73 -41.51
C ALA A 361 -8.99 -3.35 -40.95
N ASP A 362 -8.93 -2.21 -40.27
CA ASP A 362 -7.71 -1.72 -39.65
C ASP A 362 -7.67 -2.11 -38.17
N GLY A 363 -6.56 -2.73 -37.74
CA GLY A 363 -6.35 -3.16 -36.36
C GLY A 363 -6.11 -2.00 -35.41
N GLY A 364 -6.55 -2.14 -34.16
CA GLY A 364 -6.24 -1.17 -33.11
C GLY A 364 -4.76 -1.24 -32.69
N GLY A 365 -4.31 -0.25 -31.94
CA GLY A 365 -3.04 -0.29 -31.22
C GLY A 365 -3.18 -0.96 -29.85
N GLY A 366 -2.15 -1.69 -29.41
CA GLY A 366 -2.12 -2.31 -28.09
C GLY A 366 -1.93 -1.29 -26.96
N GLY A 367 -2.43 -1.59 -25.76
CA GLY A 367 -2.25 -0.72 -24.58
C GLY A 367 -0.84 -0.81 -23.99
N GLY A 368 -0.35 0.28 -23.39
CA GLY A 368 0.89 0.26 -22.62
C GLY A 368 0.76 -0.53 -21.31
N GLY A 369 1.85 -1.18 -20.87
CA GLY A 369 1.91 -1.84 -19.56
C GLY A 369 2.07 -0.81 -18.43
N GLY A 370 1.45 -1.07 -17.29
CA GLY A 370 1.29 -0.13 -16.16
C GLY A 370 2.48 -0.05 -15.19
N ARG A 371 2.21 0.27 -13.92
CA ARG A 371 3.26 0.50 -12.91
C ARG A 371 3.05 -0.39 -11.69
N ILE A 372 4.13 -1.03 -11.24
CA ILE A 372 4.17 -1.76 -9.97
C ILE A 372 5.29 -1.16 -9.11
N LYS A 373 4.93 -0.68 -7.93
CA LYS A 373 5.82 -0.02 -6.97
C LYS A 373 5.80 -0.80 -5.66
N VAL A 374 6.97 -1.21 -5.19
CA VAL A 374 7.15 -1.86 -3.88
C VAL A 374 8.02 -0.96 -3.01
N ARG A 375 7.55 -0.68 -1.80
CA ARG A 375 8.22 0.18 -0.83
C ARG A 375 8.45 -0.61 0.45
N ARG A 376 9.70 -0.79 0.83
CA ARG A 376 10.04 -1.47 2.07
C ARG A 376 10.97 -0.61 2.90
N ARG A 377 10.83 -0.72 4.22
CA ARG A 377 11.75 -0.10 5.16
C ARG A 377 13.01 -0.95 5.25
N ALA A 378 14.17 -0.32 5.39
CA ALA A 378 15.44 -1.03 5.58
C ALA A 378 15.46 -1.85 6.88
N SER A 379 14.68 -1.41 7.89
CA SER A 379 14.60 -2.03 9.21
C SER A 379 13.61 -3.19 9.30
N GLY A 380 12.90 -3.53 8.23
CA GLY A 380 11.89 -4.59 8.23
C GLY A 380 12.22 -5.75 7.29
N SER A 381 11.47 -6.84 7.45
CA SER A 381 11.63 -8.05 6.64
C SER A 381 11.01 -7.91 5.24
N TYR A 382 11.59 -8.59 4.26
CA TYR A 382 11.05 -8.61 2.90
C TYR A 382 11.23 -9.96 2.22
N VAL A 383 10.13 -10.49 1.70
CA VAL A 383 10.13 -11.60 0.75
C VAL A 383 9.47 -11.14 -0.54
N ALA A 384 10.18 -11.32 -1.66
CA ALA A 384 9.75 -10.83 -2.96
C ALA A 384 8.51 -11.57 -3.49
N PRO A 385 7.70 -10.91 -4.36
CA PRO A 385 6.58 -11.55 -5.04
C PRO A 385 7.05 -12.66 -5.99
N ALA A 386 6.20 -13.65 -6.21
CA ALA A 386 6.44 -14.69 -7.20
C ALA A 386 6.51 -14.11 -8.62
N THR A 387 5.61 -13.17 -8.95
CA THR A 387 5.64 -12.45 -10.23
C THR A 387 5.24 -10.98 -10.09
N MET A 388 5.87 -10.15 -10.92
CA MET A 388 5.47 -8.77 -11.21
C MET A 388 5.44 -8.60 -12.72
N THR A 389 4.26 -8.39 -13.29
CA THR A 389 4.08 -8.28 -14.75
C THR A 389 3.49 -6.92 -15.11
N VAL A 390 4.19 -6.25 -16.03
CA VAL A 390 3.82 -4.94 -16.60
C VAL A 390 3.94 -5.01 -18.13
N ALA A 391 3.49 -6.12 -18.70
CA ALA A 391 3.54 -6.37 -20.13
C ALA A 391 2.67 -5.38 -20.90
N PHE A 392 3.02 -5.16 -22.17
CA PHE A 392 2.20 -4.40 -23.10
C PHE A 392 1.08 -5.28 -23.69
N GLY A 393 0.03 -4.63 -24.16
CA GLY A 393 -0.92 -5.25 -25.08
C GLY A 393 -0.29 -5.39 -26.46
N THR A 394 -0.43 -6.58 -27.05
CA THR A 394 0.15 -6.88 -28.35
C THR A 394 -0.63 -6.22 -29.50
N ALA A 395 0.01 -6.19 -30.67
CA ALA A 395 -0.67 -5.89 -31.91
C ALA A 395 -1.66 -7.01 -32.26
N SER A 396 -2.79 -6.66 -32.87
CA SER A 396 -3.79 -7.63 -33.29
C SER A 396 -3.23 -8.69 -34.26
N ALA A 397 -3.53 -9.97 -34.00
CA ALA A 397 -3.39 -11.04 -34.98
C ALA A 397 -4.56 -10.97 -35.98
N GLY A 398 -4.38 -10.27 -37.10
CA GLY A 398 -5.45 -10.06 -38.10
C GLY A 398 -4.96 -10.05 -39.54
N LEU A 399 -5.94 -10.02 -40.46
CA LEU A 399 -5.75 -10.15 -41.92
C LEU A 399 -5.59 -8.80 -42.65
N GLY A 400 -5.91 -7.67 -42.00
CA GLY A 400 -5.73 -6.31 -42.51
C GLY A 400 -4.55 -5.57 -41.86
N PRO A 401 -4.36 -4.26 -42.12
CA PRO A 401 -3.28 -3.47 -41.54
C PRO A 401 -3.28 -3.57 -40.01
N ARG A 402 -2.13 -3.96 -39.46
CA ARG A 402 -1.98 -4.18 -38.02
C ARG A 402 -1.59 -2.87 -37.34
N GLY A 403 -2.22 -2.58 -36.19
CA GLY A 403 -1.66 -1.58 -35.29
C GLY A 403 -0.36 -2.06 -34.66
N ALA A 404 0.30 -1.16 -33.96
CA ALA A 404 1.51 -1.45 -33.20
C ALA A 404 1.17 -2.03 -31.82
N PRO A 405 2.05 -2.87 -31.24
CA PRO A 405 1.96 -3.19 -29.82
C PRO A 405 2.20 -1.94 -28.97
N GLY A 406 1.77 -1.97 -27.71
CA GLY A 406 2.21 -1.00 -26.71
C GLY A 406 3.66 -1.24 -26.27
N ASN A 407 4.13 -0.41 -25.34
CA ASN A 407 5.39 -0.60 -24.64
C ASN A 407 5.16 -1.13 -23.22
N ALA A 408 6.10 -1.94 -22.73
CA ALA A 408 6.06 -2.45 -21.37
C ALA A 408 6.11 -1.29 -20.36
N GLY A 409 5.56 -1.55 -19.19
CA GLY A 409 5.56 -0.63 -18.06
C GLY A 409 6.82 -0.74 -17.20
N THR A 410 6.69 -0.32 -15.95
CA THR A 410 7.83 -0.25 -15.02
C THR A 410 7.54 -0.95 -13.70
N VAL A 411 8.53 -1.67 -13.19
CA VAL A 411 8.58 -2.16 -11.81
C VAL A 411 9.65 -1.37 -11.07
N ASP A 412 9.32 -0.91 -9.86
CA ASP A 412 10.24 -0.16 -9.00
C ASP A 412 10.17 -0.65 -7.56
N VAL A 413 11.31 -1.05 -7.00
CA VAL A 413 11.43 -1.58 -5.63
C VAL A 413 12.41 -0.69 -4.87
N ASP A 414 11.92 0.04 -3.87
CA ASP A 414 12.74 0.88 -3.00
C ASP A 414 12.89 0.24 -1.62
N SER A 415 14.14 -0.05 -1.26
CA SER A 415 14.51 -0.69 0.00
C SER A 415 14.69 0.27 1.19
N SER A 416 14.54 1.57 0.97
CA SER A 416 14.79 2.63 1.94
C SER A 416 13.58 3.54 2.15
N SER A 417 12.40 3.14 1.67
CA SER A 417 11.20 3.94 1.75
C SER A 417 10.71 4.08 3.19
N MET A 418 10.26 5.28 3.54
CA MET A 418 9.66 5.63 4.83
C MET A 418 8.13 5.81 4.72
N LEU A 419 7.52 5.32 3.64
CA LEU A 419 6.09 5.47 3.38
C LEU A 419 5.23 4.75 4.44
N ALA A 420 5.67 3.58 4.89
CA ALA A 420 5.03 2.79 5.93
C ALA A 420 5.43 3.27 7.34
N LYS A 421 4.82 4.36 7.81
CA LYS A 421 5.06 4.91 9.16
C LYS A 421 4.37 4.10 10.26
N GLY A 422 4.98 4.05 11.45
CA GLY A 422 4.46 3.29 12.59
C GLY A 422 5.34 3.37 13.82
N VAL A 423 5.29 2.32 14.65
CA VAL A 423 5.94 2.30 15.97
C VAL A 423 6.90 1.11 16.02
N GLU A 424 8.18 1.42 16.18
CA GLU A 424 9.21 0.43 16.48
C GLU A 424 9.14 0.05 17.97
N VAL A 425 9.30 -1.23 18.27
CA VAL A 425 9.33 -1.73 19.65
C VAL A 425 10.65 -2.44 19.91
N SER A 426 11.32 -2.08 21.00
CA SER A 426 12.44 -2.84 21.55
C SER A 426 12.13 -3.34 22.95
N LEU A 427 12.60 -4.55 23.24
CA LEU A 427 12.46 -5.17 24.54
C LEU A 427 13.64 -4.76 25.44
N GLY A 428 13.32 -4.30 26.64
CA GLY A 428 14.27 -4.16 27.72
C GLY A 428 14.60 -5.51 28.38
N GLU A 429 15.48 -5.41 29.38
CA GLU A 429 15.88 -6.53 30.22
C GLU A 429 14.70 -7.12 30.98
N GLU A 430 14.81 -8.41 31.29
CA GLU A 430 13.86 -9.08 32.16
C GLU A 430 14.13 -8.74 33.62
N GLU A 431 13.10 -8.28 34.31
CA GLU A 431 13.15 -7.95 35.71
C GLU A 431 12.23 -8.87 36.49
N LYS A 432 12.74 -9.43 37.58
CA LYS A 432 11.92 -10.16 38.54
C LYS A 432 11.26 -9.16 39.50
N VAL A 433 9.93 -9.19 39.60
CA VAL A 433 9.13 -8.17 40.31
C VAL A 433 8.39 -8.69 41.55
N GLU A 434 8.51 -10.00 41.84
CA GLU A 434 8.07 -10.66 43.09
C GLU A 434 9.12 -11.63 43.64
#